data_AF-E9HR05-F1
#
_entry.id   AF-E9HR05-F1
#
_cell.length_a   1.000
_cell.length_b   1.000
_cell.length_c   1.000
_cell.angle_alpha   90.00
_cell.angle_beta   90.00
_cell.angle_gamma   90.00
#
_symmetry.space_group_name_H-M   'P 1'
#
loop_
_entity.id
_entity.type
_entity.pdbx_description
1 polymer ?
#
loop_
_entity_poly.entity_id
_entity_poly.type
_entity_poly.pdbx_seq_one_letter_code
_entity_poly.pdbx_strand_id
1 'polypeptide(L)'
;MSGEAYDFLQNIMESDTIDYNKIKALFQENFHGDEDADFYQEKFDEMQRKPKENILNYAFRLKTIYQRAYPSNKLETQEEKSSQLQFLRQKFLQGLEPELQHIIRYKKVSSFQELVAITQKYAKRVQLEQNDKEKKVFVNAVSTNQTDSLLIKAIEKQSDSINAIATSLKFGNKPADPPKFQNPLP
;
A
#
# COMPACT_ATOMS: atom_id res chain seq x y z
N MET A 1 21.36 27.27 11.95
CA MET A 1 20.62 27.06 10.69
C MET A 1 20.89 28.29 9.83
N SER A 2 21.15 28.14 8.54
CA SER A 2 21.47 29.24 7.63
C SER A 2 20.79 29.00 6.29
N GLY A 3 20.20 30.04 5.68
CA GLY A 3 19.51 29.99 4.39
C GLY A 3 18.21 30.82 4.35
N GLU A 4 17.58 30.93 3.19
CA GLU A 4 16.38 31.77 2.96
C GLU A 4 15.22 31.50 3.93
N ALA A 5 15.01 30.23 4.30
CA ALA A 5 13.99 29.84 5.29
C ALA A 5 14.31 30.34 6.71
N TYR A 6 15.59 30.48 7.05
CA TYR A 6 16.03 31.02 8.34
C TYR A 6 15.85 32.54 8.38
N ASP A 7 16.19 33.24 7.28
CA ASP A 7 15.98 34.68 7.17
C ASP A 7 14.48 35.05 7.19
N PHE A 8 13.64 34.21 6.57
CA PHE A 8 12.19 34.34 6.65
C PHE A 8 11.63 34.10 8.05
N LEU A 9 12.13 33.08 8.78
CA LEU A 9 11.74 32.86 10.18
C LEU A 9 12.06 34.08 11.03
N GLN A 10 13.26 34.65 10.83
CA GLN A 10 13.73 35.81 11.56
C GLN A 10 12.82 37.03 11.30
N ASN A 11 12.45 37.27 10.04
CA ASN A 11 11.50 38.33 9.67
C ASN A 11 10.10 38.12 10.28
N ILE A 12 9.60 36.89 10.33
CA ILE A 12 8.31 36.58 10.97
C ILE A 12 8.39 36.82 12.47
N MET A 13 9.48 36.42 13.12
CA MET A 13 9.70 36.62 14.56
C MET A 13 9.88 38.09 14.94
N GLU A 14 10.33 38.92 14.00
CA GLU A 14 10.40 40.38 14.15
C GLU A 14 9.05 41.08 13.93
N SER A 15 8.07 40.38 13.35
CA SER A 15 6.67 40.81 13.29
C SER A 15 5.87 40.23 14.47
N ASP A 16 4.78 40.88 14.90
CA ASP A 16 3.99 40.47 16.08
C ASP A 16 3.24 39.11 15.97
N THR A 17 3.61 38.26 15.00
CA THR A 17 3.00 36.95 14.76
C THR A 17 3.73 35.83 15.49
N ILE A 18 3.33 35.55 16.74
CA ILE A 18 3.98 34.52 17.59
C ILE A 18 3.21 33.18 17.61
N ASP A 19 2.02 33.12 17.02
CA ASP A 19 1.25 31.86 17.01
C ASP A 19 1.88 30.83 16.05
N TYR A 20 2.21 29.66 16.59
CA TYR A 20 2.80 28.54 15.84
C TYR A 20 1.99 28.18 14.60
N ASN A 21 0.65 28.21 14.67
CA ASN A 21 -0.18 27.86 13.52
C ASN A 21 -0.09 28.90 12.40
N LYS A 22 0.05 30.19 12.75
CA LYS A 22 0.27 31.26 11.77
C LYS A 22 1.67 31.19 11.16
N ILE A 23 2.69 30.95 11.98
CA ILE A 23 4.07 30.75 11.49
C ILE A 23 4.09 29.56 10.53
N LYS A 24 3.47 28.44 10.91
CA LYS A 24 3.36 27.26 10.04
C LYS A 24 2.64 27.57 8.72
N ALA A 25 1.54 28.34 8.75
CA ALA A 25 0.81 28.71 7.54
C ALA A 25 1.64 29.62 6.61
N LEU A 26 2.38 30.59 7.16
CA LEU A 26 3.28 31.46 6.41
C LEU A 26 4.45 30.69 5.80
N PHE A 27 5.04 29.76 6.55
CA PHE A 27 6.08 28.86 6.05
C PHE A 27 5.56 27.95 4.94
N GLN A 28 4.32 27.47 5.08
CA GLN A 28 3.65 26.75 4.01
C GLN A 28 3.50 27.68 2.80
N GLU A 29 2.78 28.79 2.87
CA GLU A 29 2.59 29.72 1.75
C GLU A 29 3.88 30.16 1.02
N ASN A 30 5.00 30.36 1.73
CA ASN A 30 6.22 30.95 1.17
C ASN A 30 7.31 29.96 0.76
N PHE A 31 7.37 28.77 1.39
CA PHE A 31 8.39 27.74 1.08
C PHE A 31 7.79 26.44 0.57
N HIS A 32 6.50 26.24 0.83
CA HIS A 32 5.66 25.24 0.20
C HIS A 32 4.51 25.98 -0.48
N GLY A 33 4.82 26.70 -1.57
CA GLY A 33 3.83 26.78 -2.65
C GLY A 33 3.26 25.36 -2.80
N ASP A 34 1.93 25.25 -2.78
CA ASP A 34 1.13 24.02 -2.71
C ASP A 34 1.99 22.82 -3.16
N GLU A 35 2.14 21.75 -2.36
CA GLU A 35 2.73 20.52 -2.94
C GLU A 35 1.80 20.13 -4.08
N ASP A 36 2.11 20.64 -5.28
CA ASP A 36 1.08 21.06 -6.21
C ASP A 36 0.26 19.82 -6.56
N ALA A 37 -1.05 19.97 -6.73
CA ALA A 37 -1.87 18.88 -7.22
C ALA A 37 -1.17 18.14 -8.38
N ASP A 38 -0.42 18.88 -9.22
CA ASP A 38 0.47 18.42 -10.28
C ASP A 38 1.56 17.42 -9.83
N PHE A 39 2.29 17.68 -8.73
CA PHE A 39 3.26 16.73 -8.16
C PHE A 39 2.59 15.42 -7.78
N TYR A 40 1.45 15.50 -7.10
CA TYR A 40 0.72 14.30 -6.69
C TYR A 40 0.04 13.59 -7.87
N GLN A 41 -0.36 14.32 -8.91
CA GLN A 41 -0.85 13.76 -10.17
C GLN A 41 0.27 12.99 -10.88
N GLU A 42 1.47 13.55 -11.00
CA GLU A 42 2.63 12.85 -11.56
C GLU A 42 2.93 11.57 -10.75
N LYS A 43 2.93 11.66 -9.42
CA LYS A 43 3.15 10.48 -8.56
C LYS A 43 2.02 9.46 -8.65
N PHE A 44 0.78 9.89 -8.86
CA PHE A 44 -0.35 9.00 -9.13
C PHE A 44 -0.18 8.32 -10.49
N ASP A 45 0.33 9.04 -11.48
CA ASP A 45 0.50 8.52 -12.82
C ASP A 45 1.57 7.45 -12.92
N GLU A 46 2.68 7.65 -12.22
CA GLU A 46 3.80 6.70 -12.09
C GLU A 46 3.49 5.53 -11.13
N MET A 47 2.37 5.55 -10.40
CA MET A 47 2.13 4.60 -9.33
C MET A 47 1.90 3.18 -9.84
N GLN A 48 2.87 2.31 -9.54
CA GLN A 48 2.78 0.87 -9.77
C GLN A 48 2.78 0.09 -8.44
N ARG A 49 2.19 -1.10 -8.48
CA ARG A 49 2.29 -2.04 -7.36
C ARG A 49 3.72 -2.57 -7.28
N LYS A 50 4.32 -2.48 -6.10
CA LYS A 50 5.68 -3.00 -5.88
C LYS A 50 5.67 -4.53 -5.92
N PRO A 51 6.77 -5.18 -6.34
CA PRO A 51 6.88 -6.63 -6.29
C PRO A 51 6.58 -7.17 -4.88
N LYS A 52 5.75 -8.20 -4.79
CA LYS A 52 5.30 -8.82 -3.52
C LYS A 52 4.51 -7.90 -2.57
N GLU A 53 4.15 -6.68 -3.00
CA GLU A 53 3.29 -5.80 -2.21
C GLU A 53 1.90 -6.42 -2.04
N ASN A 54 1.34 -6.30 -0.85
CA ASN A 54 -0.03 -6.73 -0.59
C ASN A 54 -1.02 -5.87 -1.38
N ILE A 55 -2.03 -6.50 -1.99
CA ILE A 55 -3.09 -5.81 -2.78
C ILE A 55 -3.78 -4.69 -1.97
N LEU A 56 -4.01 -4.88 -0.67
CA LEU A 56 -4.57 -3.85 0.21
C LEU A 56 -3.64 -2.66 0.39
N ASN A 57 -2.35 -2.92 0.64
CA ASN A 57 -1.37 -1.85 0.84
C ASN A 57 -1.22 -1.03 -0.44
N TYR A 58 -1.23 -1.70 -1.59
CA TYR A 58 -1.23 -1.04 -2.88
C TYR A 58 -2.49 -0.19 -3.07
N ALA A 59 -3.68 -0.75 -2.85
CA ALA A 59 -4.94 -0.02 -2.95
C ALA A 59 -4.99 1.21 -2.03
N PHE A 60 -4.48 1.06 -0.80
CA PHE A 60 -4.45 2.14 0.18
C PHE A 60 -3.50 3.27 -0.25
N ARG A 61 -2.29 2.94 -0.71
CA ARG A 61 -1.33 3.90 -1.29
C ARG A 61 -1.94 4.64 -2.48
N LEU A 62 -2.57 3.90 -3.40
CA LEU A 62 -3.19 4.46 -4.59
C LEU A 62 -4.33 5.43 -4.24
N LYS A 63 -5.21 5.04 -3.32
CA LYS A 63 -6.29 5.92 -2.85
C LYS A 63 -5.74 7.17 -2.15
N THR A 64 -4.71 7.01 -1.31
CA THR A 64 -4.11 8.12 -0.56
C THR A 64 -3.49 9.14 -1.51
N ILE A 65 -2.76 8.69 -2.53
CA ILE A 65 -2.11 9.61 -3.46
C ILE A 65 -3.12 10.29 -4.38
N TYR A 66 -4.17 9.57 -4.81
CA TYR A 66 -5.27 10.15 -5.56
C TYR A 66 -5.94 11.29 -4.79
N GLN A 67 -6.19 11.11 -3.49
CA GLN A 67 -6.82 12.14 -2.66
C GLN A 67 -5.97 13.41 -2.51
N ARG A 68 -4.65 13.31 -2.67
CA ARG A 68 -3.75 14.47 -2.69
C ARG A 68 -3.66 15.10 -4.07
N ALA A 69 -3.67 14.28 -5.12
CA ALA A 69 -3.67 14.71 -6.52
C ALA A 69 -4.97 15.43 -6.93
N TYR A 70 -6.10 15.02 -6.33
CA TYR A 70 -7.43 15.53 -6.60
C TYR A 70 -8.14 15.81 -5.26
N PRO A 71 -7.77 16.91 -4.58
CA PRO A 71 -8.38 17.28 -3.32
C PRO A 71 -9.87 17.55 -3.52
N SER A 72 -10.67 16.81 -2.77
CA SER A 72 -12.13 16.89 -2.82
C SER A 72 -12.62 18.13 -2.06
N ASN A 73 -13.46 18.95 -2.71
CA ASN A 73 -14.31 19.86 -1.96
C ASN A 73 -15.43 19.02 -1.32
N LYS A 74 -15.89 19.36 -0.11
CA LYS A 74 -16.79 18.50 0.70
C LYS A 74 -18.18 18.20 0.08
N LEU A 75 -18.40 18.56 -1.19
CA LEU A 75 -19.64 18.47 -1.96
C LEU A 75 -19.44 17.73 -3.28
N GLU A 76 -18.82 16.54 -3.26
CA GLU A 76 -18.69 15.70 -4.45
C GLU A 76 -20.05 15.30 -5.05
N THR A 77 -20.24 15.68 -6.30
CA THR A 77 -21.33 15.24 -7.16
C THR A 77 -21.24 13.74 -7.45
N GLN A 78 -22.36 13.15 -7.89
CA GLN A 78 -22.38 11.73 -8.25
C GLN A 78 -21.51 11.42 -9.48
N GLU A 79 -21.35 12.38 -10.38
CA GLU A 79 -20.51 12.28 -11.57
C GLU A 79 -19.01 12.28 -11.20
N GLU A 80 -18.59 13.14 -10.27
CA GLU A 80 -17.21 13.15 -9.74
C GLU A 80 -16.86 11.84 -9.05
N LYS A 81 -17.78 11.29 -8.23
CA LYS A 81 -17.58 9.97 -7.59
C LYS A 81 -17.41 8.84 -8.61
N SER A 82 -18.20 8.91 -9.69
CA SER A 82 -18.12 7.93 -10.77
C SER A 82 -16.79 8.03 -11.52
N SER A 83 -16.34 9.26 -11.80
CA SER A 83 -15.06 9.53 -12.45
C SER A 83 -13.88 9.12 -11.57
N GLN A 84 -13.90 9.44 -10.28
CA GLN A 84 -12.93 9.00 -9.29
C GLN A 84 -12.81 7.47 -9.26
N LEU A 85 -13.95 6.77 -9.23
CA LEU A 85 -13.96 5.32 -9.25
C LEU A 85 -13.34 4.77 -10.54
N GLN A 86 -13.59 5.40 -11.68
CA GLN A 86 -12.99 5.00 -12.96
C GLN A 86 -11.47 5.18 -12.96
N PHE A 87 -10.95 6.32 -12.52
CA PHE A 87 -9.51 6.58 -12.45
C PHE A 87 -8.80 5.61 -11.49
N LEU A 88 -9.34 5.47 -10.27
CA LEU A 88 -8.80 4.53 -9.29
C LEU A 88 -8.84 3.09 -9.80
N ARG A 89 -9.93 2.68 -10.46
CA ARG A 89 -10.05 1.34 -11.07
C ARG A 89 -9.00 1.13 -12.15
N GLN A 90 -8.84 2.09 -13.07
CA GLN A 90 -7.89 1.97 -14.17
C GLN A 90 -6.47 1.78 -13.65
N LYS A 91 -6.00 2.67 -12.77
CA LYS A 91 -4.66 2.57 -12.19
C LYS A 91 -4.50 1.31 -11.34
N PHE A 92 -5.50 0.96 -10.52
CA PHE A 92 -5.44 -0.24 -9.70
C PHE A 92 -5.28 -1.51 -10.52
N LEU A 93 -6.02 -1.64 -11.63
CA LEU A 93 -5.90 -2.79 -12.52
C LEU A 93 -4.52 -2.88 -13.17
N GLN A 94 -3.89 -1.76 -13.56
CA GLN A 94 -2.55 -1.76 -14.14
C GLN A 94 -1.51 -2.37 -13.20
N GLY A 95 -1.66 -2.17 -11.88
CA GLY A 95 -0.78 -2.76 -10.86
C GLY A 95 -1.08 -4.22 -10.51
N LEU A 96 -2.06 -4.89 -11.13
CA LEU A 96 -2.37 -6.29 -10.85
C LEU A 96 -1.73 -7.24 -11.85
N GLU A 97 -1.66 -8.50 -11.46
CA GLU A 97 -1.26 -9.61 -12.30
C GLU A 97 -2.30 -9.83 -13.44
N PRO A 98 -1.89 -10.13 -14.68
CA PRO A 98 -2.79 -10.18 -15.84
C PRO A 98 -4.03 -11.08 -15.67
N GLU A 99 -3.88 -12.20 -14.96
CA GLU A 99 -4.97 -13.11 -14.63
C GLU A 99 -6.06 -12.43 -13.77
N LEU A 100 -5.64 -11.67 -12.75
CA LEU A 100 -6.57 -10.90 -11.92
C LEU A 100 -7.17 -9.73 -12.69
N GLN A 101 -6.39 -9.05 -13.54
CA GLN A 101 -6.91 -7.99 -14.40
C GLN A 101 -8.09 -8.48 -15.23
N HIS A 102 -7.94 -9.62 -15.91
CA HIS A 102 -8.97 -10.17 -16.78
C HIS A 102 -10.27 -10.50 -16.03
N ILE A 103 -10.15 -11.08 -14.82
CA ILE A 103 -11.29 -11.45 -13.98
C ILE A 103 -12.05 -10.22 -13.46
N ILE A 104 -11.32 -9.17 -13.07
CA ILE A 104 -11.86 -8.01 -12.38
C ILE A 104 -12.34 -6.93 -13.37
N ARG A 105 -11.73 -6.83 -14.57
CA ARG A 105 -11.96 -5.75 -15.56
C ARG A 105 -13.42 -5.44 -15.84
N TYR A 106 -14.30 -6.43 -15.85
CA TYR A 106 -15.73 -6.26 -16.18
C TYR A 106 -16.67 -6.37 -14.98
N LYS A 107 -16.15 -6.50 -13.76
CA LYS A 107 -16.99 -6.56 -12.55
C LYS A 107 -17.65 -5.21 -12.30
N LYS A 108 -18.98 -5.20 -12.20
CA LYS A 108 -19.73 -4.03 -11.76
C LYS A 108 -19.46 -3.82 -10.27
N VAL A 109 -19.05 -2.62 -9.90
CA VAL A 109 -18.74 -2.22 -8.52
C VAL A 109 -19.19 -0.78 -8.34
N SER A 110 -19.60 -0.46 -7.13
CA SER A 110 -20.18 0.84 -6.74
C SER A 110 -19.17 1.72 -6.01
N SER A 111 -18.06 1.12 -5.56
CA SER A 111 -17.01 1.81 -4.81
C SER A 111 -15.65 1.17 -5.05
N PHE A 112 -14.59 1.92 -4.74
CA PHE A 112 -13.23 1.41 -4.86
C PHE A 112 -12.94 0.32 -3.82
N GLN A 113 -13.53 0.43 -2.62
CA GLN A 113 -13.41 -0.57 -1.56
C GLN A 113 -14.00 -1.91 -2.00
N GLU A 114 -15.15 -1.89 -2.68
CA GLU A 114 -15.78 -3.09 -3.25
C GLU A 114 -14.89 -3.74 -4.32
N LEU A 115 -14.31 -2.94 -5.22
CA LEU A 115 -13.33 -3.41 -6.21
C LEU A 115 -12.15 -4.14 -5.55
N VAL A 116 -11.59 -3.56 -4.51
CA VAL A 116 -10.46 -4.13 -3.76
C VAL A 116 -10.86 -5.43 -3.08
N ALA A 117 -12.01 -5.48 -2.42
CA ALA A 117 -12.50 -6.68 -1.73
C ALA A 117 -12.73 -7.86 -2.69
N ILE A 118 -13.36 -7.60 -3.84
CA ILE A 118 -13.57 -8.63 -4.88
C ILE A 118 -12.21 -9.11 -5.41
N THR A 119 -11.27 -8.20 -5.65
CA THR A 119 -9.92 -8.53 -6.11
C THR A 119 -9.19 -9.44 -5.13
N GLN A 120 -9.22 -9.14 -3.83
CA GLN A 120 -8.63 -10.00 -2.81
C GLN A 120 -9.24 -11.40 -2.78
N LYS A 121 -10.56 -11.50 -2.92
CA LYS A 121 -11.26 -12.79 -2.96
C LYS A 121 -10.76 -13.65 -4.12
N TYR A 122 -10.59 -13.06 -5.30
CA TYR A 122 -10.06 -13.77 -6.47
C TYR A 122 -8.57 -14.07 -6.36
N ALA A 123 -7.76 -13.16 -5.83
CA ALA A 123 -6.35 -13.41 -5.57
C ALA A 123 -6.13 -14.64 -4.68
N LYS A 124 -6.91 -14.78 -3.60
CA LYS A 124 -6.90 -15.98 -2.75
C LYS A 124 -7.31 -17.23 -3.52
N ARG A 125 -8.34 -17.15 -4.35
CA ARG A 125 -8.82 -18.28 -5.15
C ARG A 125 -7.75 -18.77 -6.14
N VAL A 126 -7.12 -17.86 -6.87
CA VAL A 126 -6.04 -18.18 -7.81
C VAL A 126 -4.87 -18.85 -7.08
N GLN A 127 -4.48 -18.34 -5.91
CA GLN A 127 -3.43 -18.96 -5.09
C GLN A 127 -3.80 -20.38 -4.65
N LEU A 128 -5.04 -20.61 -4.23
CA LEU A 128 -5.51 -21.95 -3.84
C LEU A 128 -5.51 -22.92 -5.03
N GLU A 129 -6.02 -22.49 -6.18
CA GLU A 129 -6.03 -23.30 -7.41
C GLU A 129 -4.60 -23.64 -7.88
N GLN A 130 -3.67 -22.70 -7.77
CA GLN A 130 -2.25 -22.93 -8.07
C GLN A 130 -1.62 -23.92 -7.09
N ASN A 131 -1.87 -23.78 -5.79
CA ASN A 131 -1.37 -24.71 -4.77
C ASN A 131 -1.90 -26.13 -5.00
N ASP A 132 -3.16 -26.29 -5.39
CA ASP A 132 -3.73 -27.61 -5.66
C ASP A 132 -3.19 -28.24 -6.94
N LYS A 133 -2.89 -27.43 -7.97
CA LYS A 133 -2.16 -27.90 -9.16
C LYS A 133 -0.75 -28.37 -8.78
N GLU A 134 -0.03 -27.58 -7.98
CA GLU A 134 1.33 -27.93 -7.53
C GLU A 134 1.34 -29.21 -6.69
N LYS A 135 0.37 -29.40 -5.79
CA LYS A 135 0.18 -30.65 -5.03
C LYS A 135 -0.06 -31.85 -5.95
N LYS A 136 -0.92 -31.70 -6.96
CA LYS A 136 -1.20 -32.79 -7.92
C LYS A 136 0.04 -33.17 -8.72
N VAL A 137 0.81 -32.18 -9.19
CA VAL A 137 2.07 -32.41 -9.90
C VAL A 137 3.07 -33.13 -8.99
N PHE A 138 3.20 -32.68 -7.74
CA PHE A 138 4.08 -33.32 -6.76
C PHE A 138 3.69 -34.77 -6.49
N VAL A 139 2.42 -35.05 -6.19
CA VAL A 139 1.92 -36.41 -5.96
C VAL A 139 2.19 -37.29 -7.18
N ASN A 140 1.92 -36.79 -8.39
CA ASN A 140 2.17 -37.54 -9.60
C ASN A 140 3.67 -37.82 -9.83
N ALA A 141 4.55 -36.85 -9.56
CA ALA A 141 6.00 -37.04 -9.66
C ALA A 141 6.53 -38.08 -8.64
N VAL A 142 6.01 -38.04 -7.41
CA VAL A 142 6.31 -39.05 -6.37
C VAL A 142 5.78 -40.43 -6.79
N SER A 143 4.55 -40.51 -7.30
CA SER A 143 3.95 -41.78 -7.74
C SER A 143 4.60 -42.38 -8.99
N THR A 144 5.25 -41.56 -9.82
CA THR A 144 5.89 -42.00 -11.08
C THR A 144 7.41 -42.20 -10.95
N ASN A 145 7.99 -42.03 -9.75
CA ASN A 145 9.45 -42.15 -9.50
C ASN A 145 10.32 -41.37 -10.50
N GLN A 146 9.85 -40.20 -10.97
CA GLN A 146 10.66 -39.33 -11.82
C GLN A 146 11.73 -38.62 -10.97
N THR A 147 12.91 -39.25 -10.92
CA THR A 147 14.24 -38.75 -10.49
C THR A 147 14.27 -37.76 -9.32
N ASP A 148 14.93 -38.18 -8.24
CA ASP A 148 15.22 -37.49 -6.97
C ASP A 148 15.44 -35.96 -7.07
N SER A 149 16.00 -35.45 -8.18
CA SER A 149 16.18 -34.01 -8.44
C SER A 149 14.88 -33.18 -8.42
N LEU A 150 13.76 -33.69 -8.94
CA LEU A 150 12.48 -32.96 -8.93
C LEU A 150 11.84 -32.98 -7.54
N LEU A 151 11.99 -34.08 -6.81
CA LEU A 151 11.55 -34.17 -5.41
C LEU A 151 12.30 -33.18 -4.53
N ILE A 152 13.63 -33.09 -4.67
CA ILE A 152 14.47 -32.18 -3.89
C ILE A 152 14.08 -30.72 -4.13
N LYS A 153 13.90 -30.31 -5.38
CA LYS A 153 13.45 -28.94 -5.71
C LYS A 153 12.07 -28.61 -5.13
N ALA A 154 11.16 -29.58 -5.11
CA ALA A 154 9.83 -29.38 -4.52
C ALA A 154 9.89 -29.22 -2.99
N ILE A 155 10.77 -29.99 -2.33
CA ILE A 155 11.01 -29.90 -0.88
C ILE A 155 11.63 -28.55 -0.52
N GLU A 156 12.63 -28.08 -1.28
CA GLU A 156 13.26 -26.76 -1.08
C GLU A 156 12.23 -25.62 -1.19
N LYS A 157 11.39 -25.63 -2.23
CA LYS A 157 10.35 -24.61 -2.44
C LYS A 157 9.31 -24.58 -1.32
N GLN A 158 8.95 -25.74 -0.76
CA GLN A 158 8.06 -25.82 0.40
C GLN A 158 8.72 -25.26 1.66
N SER A 159 9.99 -25.58 1.90
CA SER A 159 10.76 -25.03 3.03
C SER A 159 10.82 -23.51 3.00
N ASP A 160 11.10 -22.91 1.84
CA ASP A 160 11.10 -21.46 1.66
C ASP A 160 9.73 -20.83 1.95
N SER A 161 8.65 -21.50 1.54
CA SER A 161 7.28 -21.06 1.81
C SER A 161 6.96 -21.10 3.31
N ILE A 162 7.37 -22.16 4.01
CA ILE A 162 7.22 -22.29 5.47
C ILE A 162 8.03 -21.20 6.19
N ASN A 163 9.26 -20.95 5.75
CA ASN A 163 10.12 -19.92 6.33
C ASN A 163 9.58 -18.52 6.09
N ALA A 164 8.98 -18.25 4.93
CA ALA A 164 8.29 -16.98 4.66
C ALA A 164 7.08 -16.78 5.59
N ILE A 165 6.29 -17.84 5.82
CA ILE A 165 5.17 -17.82 6.76
C ILE A 165 5.66 -17.62 8.20
N ALA A 166 6.66 -18.37 8.64
CA ALA A 166 7.23 -18.27 9.98
C ALA A 166 7.81 -16.87 10.24
N THR A 167 8.53 -16.32 9.26
CA THR A 167 9.05 -14.95 9.31
C THR A 167 7.91 -13.93 9.39
N SER A 168 6.85 -14.09 8.60
CA SER A 168 5.68 -13.18 8.66
C SER A 168 4.93 -13.25 10.00
N LEU A 169 4.92 -14.40 10.66
CA LEU A 169 4.29 -14.59 11.98
C LEU A 169 5.15 -14.04 13.13
N LYS A 170 6.48 -14.10 13.03
CA LYS A 170 7.42 -13.59 14.06
C LYS A 170 7.36 -12.07 14.23
N PHE A 171 6.91 -11.31 13.23
CA PHE A 171 6.71 -9.85 13.35
C PHE A 171 5.35 -9.45 13.96
N GLY A 172 4.47 -10.42 14.26
CA GLY A 172 3.13 -10.15 14.82
C GLY A 172 3.06 -10.05 16.35
N ASN A 173 4.11 -10.48 17.08
CA ASN A 173 4.12 -10.46 18.54
C ASN A 173 5.43 -9.87 19.06
N LYS A 174 5.48 -8.56 19.25
CA LYS A 174 6.38 -7.97 20.24
C LYS A 174 5.70 -8.17 21.61
N PRO A 175 6.25 -8.96 22.54
CA PRO A 175 5.77 -8.90 23.92
C PRO A 175 6.01 -7.49 24.44
N ALA A 176 4.98 -6.90 25.05
CA ALA A 176 5.12 -5.63 25.76
C ALA A 176 6.11 -5.82 26.91
N ASP A 177 7.11 -4.93 27.00
CA ASP A 177 8.02 -4.89 28.14
C ASP A 177 7.21 -4.65 29.43
N PRO A 178 7.47 -5.41 30.51
CA PRO A 178 6.75 -5.21 31.76
C PRO A 178 7.11 -3.85 32.39
N PRO A 179 6.14 -3.16 33.02
CA PRO A 179 6.38 -1.87 33.65
C PRO A 179 7.36 -2.01 34.82
N LYS A 180 8.48 -1.28 34.77
CA LYS A 180 9.41 -1.14 35.89
C LYS A 180 8.76 -0.27 36.96
N PHE A 181 8.31 -0.88 38.05
CA PHE A 181 7.98 -0.15 39.27
C PHE A 181 9.28 0.34 39.92
N GLN A 182 9.44 1.66 39.99
CA GLN A 182 10.45 2.30 40.83
C GLN A 182 9.91 2.34 42.26
N ASN A 183 10.53 1.60 43.18
CA ASN A 183 10.33 1.81 44.61
C ASN A 183 11.13 3.04 45.06
N PRO A 184 10.56 3.93 45.90
CA PRO A 184 11.33 4.99 46.53
C PRO A 184 12.24 4.37 47.61
N LEU A 185 13.50 4.79 47.64
CA LEU A 185 14.46 4.47 48.70
C LEU A 185 14.37 5.53 49.83
N PRO A 186 14.75 5.15 51.07
CA PRO A 186 14.44 5.84 52.33
C PRO A 186 15.22 7.13 52.57
#